data_AF-K7ZI27-F1
#
_entry.id   AF-K7ZI27-F1
#
_cell.length_a   1.000
_cell.length_b   1.000
_cell.length_c   1.000
_cell.angle_alpha   90.00
_cell.angle_beta   90.00
_cell.angle_gamma   90.00
#
_symmetry.space_group_name_H-M   'P 1'
#
loop_
_entity.id
_entity.type
_entity.pdbx_description
1 polymer ?
#
loop_
_entity_poly.entity_id
_entity_poly.type
_entity_poly.pdbx_seq_one_letter_code
_entity_poly.pdbx_strand_id
1 'polypeptide(L)'
;NLMTIRFANKILSSTWNRENIASVLITFKEPFGTQGRGGYFDEFGIIRDVMQNHLLQILTLVAMEKPVSCHPDDIRDEKVKVLKNIRALTLDDMVLGQYVGNPEGVGEAKLGYLDDATVSNDSTTPTYALAALEIKNERWEGVPFILRCGKALNERKAEVRIQYQDVSGDIFEGNSKRNELVIRVQPGEALYFKMMTKSPGITFDIEETEMDLTYEHRYKDSYLPDAYERLILDVFCGSLMHLFV
;
A
#
# COMPACT_ATOMS: atom_id res chain seq x y z
N ASN A 1 1.38 3.54 -13.11
CA ASN A 1 1.44 2.07 -13.25
C ASN A 1 0.19 1.32 -12.82
N LEU A 2 -0.38 1.54 -11.63
CA LEU A 2 -1.54 0.77 -11.14
C LEU A 2 -2.69 0.62 -12.16
N MET A 3 -3.15 1.72 -12.76
CA MET A 3 -4.21 1.67 -13.78
C MET A 3 -3.81 0.83 -15.02
N THR A 4 -2.58 1.00 -15.51
CA THR A 4 -2.04 0.25 -16.65
C THR A 4 -1.97 -1.24 -16.33
N ILE A 5 -1.44 -1.60 -15.16
CA ILE A 5 -1.35 -2.98 -14.68
C ILE A 5 -2.74 -3.63 -14.67
N ARG A 6 -3.76 -2.93 -14.14
CA ARG A 6 -5.12 -3.46 -14.01
C ARG A 6 -5.89 -3.53 -15.32
N PHE A 7 -5.86 -2.47 -16.12
CA PHE A 7 -6.80 -2.31 -17.23
C PHE A 7 -6.22 -2.60 -18.61
N ALA A 8 -4.89 -2.73 -18.74
CA ALA A 8 -4.23 -3.11 -19.99
C ALA A 8 -3.80 -4.60 -20.03
N ASN A 9 -3.89 -5.33 -18.92
CA ASN A 9 -3.45 -6.73 -18.85
C ASN A 9 -4.64 -7.66 -18.61
N LYS A 10 -4.98 -8.49 -19.60
CA LYS A 10 -6.10 -9.43 -19.51
C LYS A 10 -5.96 -10.38 -18.32
N ILE A 11 -4.74 -10.90 -18.11
CA ILE A 11 -4.41 -11.83 -17.01
C ILE A 11 -4.81 -11.29 -15.62
N LEU A 12 -4.60 -10.00 -15.36
CA LEU A 12 -4.90 -9.39 -14.07
C LEU A 12 -6.35 -8.92 -14.01
N SER A 13 -6.90 -8.40 -15.12
CA SER A 13 -8.29 -7.92 -15.14
C SER A 13 -9.32 -8.99 -14.74
N SER A 14 -9.09 -10.26 -15.11
CA SER A 14 -10.01 -11.37 -14.79
C SER A 14 -9.95 -11.81 -13.34
N THR A 15 -8.80 -11.64 -12.68
CA THR A 15 -8.57 -12.09 -11.30
C THR A 15 -8.69 -10.96 -10.28
N TRP A 16 -9.02 -9.73 -10.70
CA TRP A 16 -9.09 -8.56 -9.83
C TRP A 16 -10.43 -8.41 -9.12
N ASN A 17 -10.87 -9.43 -8.40
CA ASN A 17 -12.17 -9.46 -7.72
C ASN A 17 -12.14 -10.37 -6.49
N ARG A 18 -13.22 -10.31 -5.70
CA ARG A 18 -13.41 -11.12 -4.48
C ARG A 18 -13.31 -12.63 -4.66
N GLU A 19 -13.57 -13.17 -5.85
CA GLU A 19 -13.49 -14.62 -6.09
C GLU A 19 -12.04 -15.11 -6.10
N ASN A 20 -11.10 -14.21 -6.37
CA ASN A 20 -9.69 -14.54 -6.53
C ASN A 20 -8.82 -13.87 -5.47
N ILE A 21 -9.20 -12.70 -4.96
CA ILE A 21 -8.43 -11.92 -3.98
C ILE A 21 -8.96 -12.21 -2.58
N ALA A 22 -8.07 -12.66 -1.69
CA ALA A 22 -8.37 -12.87 -0.28
C ALA A 22 -8.21 -11.60 0.55
N SER A 23 -7.21 -10.76 0.27
CA SER A 23 -7.01 -9.48 0.94
C SER A 23 -6.13 -8.52 0.15
N VAL A 24 -6.23 -7.23 0.49
CA VAL A 24 -5.36 -6.18 -0.04
C VAL A 24 -4.68 -5.48 1.13
N LEU A 25 -3.35 -5.40 1.12
CA LEU A 25 -2.56 -4.68 2.11
C LEU A 25 -1.84 -3.52 1.45
N ILE A 26 -2.04 -2.31 1.95
CA ILE A 26 -1.33 -1.12 1.52
C ILE A 26 -0.50 -0.62 2.69
N THR A 27 0.81 -0.58 2.50
CA THR A 27 1.78 -0.31 3.56
C THR A 27 2.58 0.94 3.26
N PHE A 28 2.79 1.78 4.27
CA PHE A 28 3.72 2.91 4.26
C PHE A 28 4.55 2.92 5.55
N LYS A 29 5.87 2.80 5.43
CA LYS A 29 6.77 2.68 6.56
C LYS A 29 7.91 3.67 6.42
N GLU A 30 8.23 4.33 7.51
CA GLU A 30 9.40 5.19 7.63
C GLU A 30 10.29 4.69 8.76
N PRO A 31 11.61 4.58 8.53
CA PRO A 31 12.52 4.06 9.54
C PRO A 31 12.95 5.11 10.57
N PHE A 32 12.59 6.37 10.35
CA PHE A 32 12.88 7.49 11.24
C PHE A 32 11.62 7.94 11.98
N GLY A 33 11.81 8.50 13.18
CA GLY A 33 10.75 9.10 13.98
C GLY A 33 10.38 10.52 13.51
N THR A 34 9.99 11.40 14.43
CA THR A 34 9.60 12.79 14.12
C THR A 34 10.76 13.77 13.94
N GLN A 35 12.00 13.37 14.24
CA GLN A 35 13.23 14.15 14.01
C GLN A 35 13.13 15.60 14.53
N GLY A 36 12.61 15.79 15.75
CA GLY A 36 12.44 17.10 16.38
C GLY A 36 11.30 17.96 15.82
N ARG A 37 10.44 17.38 14.97
CA ARG A 37 9.19 17.99 14.47
C ARG A 37 7.96 17.39 15.14
N GLY A 38 8.13 16.76 16.30
CA GLY A 38 7.07 16.06 17.02
C GLY A 38 5.88 16.95 17.33
N GLY A 39 6.10 18.20 17.74
CA GLY A 39 5.03 19.15 18.08
C GLY A 39 4.09 19.49 16.91
N TYR A 40 4.62 19.63 15.68
CA TYR A 40 3.76 19.80 14.50
C TYR A 40 3.00 18.51 14.18
N PHE A 41 3.65 17.35 14.29
CA PHE A 41 3.01 16.07 14.05
C PHE A 41 1.92 15.76 15.09
N ASP A 42 2.07 16.25 16.33
CA ASP A 42 1.16 16.00 17.45
C ASP A 42 -0.27 16.53 17.20
N GLU A 43 -0.40 17.63 16.46
CA GLU A 43 -1.72 18.21 16.12
C GLU A 43 -2.53 17.33 15.15
N PHE A 44 -1.87 16.50 14.34
CA PHE A 44 -2.50 15.78 13.23
C PHE A 44 -2.48 14.26 13.40
N GLY A 45 -1.33 13.69 13.79
CA GLY A 45 -1.08 12.26 13.89
C GLY A 45 -1.00 11.53 12.54
N ILE A 46 -0.60 10.25 12.60
CA ILE A 46 -0.28 9.45 11.39
C ILE A 46 -1.47 9.25 10.43
N ILE A 47 -2.69 9.27 10.97
CA ILE A 47 -3.91 9.06 10.17
C ILE A 47 -4.10 10.23 9.20
N ARG A 48 -3.93 11.46 9.67
CA ARG A 48 -4.08 12.67 8.83
C ARG A 48 -2.85 12.91 7.97
N ASP A 49 -1.66 12.58 8.50
CA ASP A 49 -0.39 12.75 7.79
C ASP A 49 -0.29 11.86 6.55
N VAL A 50 -0.68 10.58 6.66
CA VAL A 50 -0.40 9.56 5.62
C VAL A 50 -1.61 8.70 5.23
N MET A 51 -2.46 8.29 6.18
CA MET A 51 -3.52 7.32 5.89
C MET A 51 -4.65 7.93 5.05
N GLN A 52 -5.13 9.10 5.46
CA GLN A 52 -6.27 9.79 4.84
C GLN A 52 -5.98 10.28 3.43
N ASN A 53 -4.73 10.64 3.14
CA ASN A 53 -4.27 11.10 1.84
C ASN A 53 -3.66 9.94 1.04
N HIS A 54 -2.36 9.65 1.19
CA HIS A 54 -1.56 8.76 0.37
C HIS A 54 -2.11 7.33 0.32
N LEU A 55 -2.45 6.73 1.46
CA LEU A 55 -2.94 5.35 1.46
C LEU A 55 -4.33 5.24 0.85
N LEU A 56 -5.22 6.17 1.17
CA LEU A 56 -6.56 6.21 0.58
C LEU A 56 -6.52 6.47 -0.93
N GLN A 57 -5.54 7.26 -1.40
CA GLN A 57 -5.29 7.45 -2.82
C GLN A 57 -4.95 6.14 -3.53
N ILE A 58 -4.00 5.40 -2.98
CA ILE A 58 -3.60 4.12 -3.53
C ILE A 58 -4.77 3.12 -3.47
N LEU A 59 -5.52 3.11 -2.37
CA LEU A 59 -6.71 2.27 -2.21
C LEU A 59 -7.72 2.51 -3.34
N THR A 60 -8.07 3.76 -3.61
CA THR A 60 -9.04 4.07 -4.68
C THR A 60 -8.55 3.61 -6.05
N LEU A 61 -7.25 3.73 -6.36
CA LEU A 61 -6.67 3.24 -7.61
C LEU A 61 -6.65 1.70 -7.70
N VAL A 62 -6.49 1.00 -6.57
CA VAL A 62 -6.55 -0.46 -6.51
C VAL A 62 -7.99 -0.96 -6.63
N ALA A 63 -8.95 -0.24 -6.04
CA ALA A 63 -10.33 -0.71 -5.89
C ALA A 63 -11.30 -0.22 -6.98
N MET A 64 -11.01 0.89 -7.67
CA MET A 64 -11.91 1.50 -8.67
C MET A 64 -12.30 0.54 -9.79
N GLU A 65 -13.50 0.69 -10.35
CA GLU A 65 -13.87 -0.01 -11.58
C GLU A 65 -13.07 0.52 -12.78
N LYS A 66 -13.17 -0.18 -13.91
CA LYS A 66 -12.59 0.31 -15.16
C LYS A 66 -13.35 1.58 -15.57
N PRO A 67 -12.68 2.74 -15.68
CA PRO A 67 -13.33 3.98 -16.09
C PRO A 67 -13.71 3.89 -17.57
N VAL A 68 -14.66 4.74 -17.97
CA VAL A 68 -15.15 4.80 -19.37
C VAL A 68 -14.02 5.18 -20.33
N SER A 69 -13.14 6.08 -19.90
CA SER A 69 -11.95 6.48 -20.64
C SER A 69 -10.79 6.85 -19.70
N CYS A 70 -9.67 7.29 -20.27
CA CYS A 70 -8.56 7.87 -19.53
C CYS A 70 -8.75 9.37 -19.23
N HIS A 71 -9.95 9.93 -19.45
CA HIS A 71 -10.24 11.31 -19.08
C HIS A 71 -10.15 11.48 -17.55
N PRO A 72 -9.56 12.59 -17.04
CA PRO A 72 -9.41 12.82 -15.60
C PRO A 72 -10.70 12.65 -14.79
N ASP A 73 -11.83 13.17 -15.31
CA ASP A 73 -13.12 13.10 -14.62
C ASP A 73 -13.67 11.67 -14.57
N ASP A 74 -13.57 10.89 -15.65
CA ASP A 74 -14.01 9.49 -15.66
C ASP A 74 -13.23 8.64 -14.62
N ILE A 75 -11.93 8.92 -14.46
CA ILE A 75 -11.10 8.27 -13.44
C ILE A 75 -11.53 8.71 -12.04
N ARG A 76 -11.74 10.01 -11.85
CA ARG A 76 -12.15 10.59 -10.57
C ARG A 76 -13.51 10.06 -10.11
N ASP A 77 -14.46 9.93 -11.02
CA ASP A 77 -15.80 9.41 -10.73
C ASP A 77 -15.71 7.99 -10.15
N GLU A 78 -14.89 7.12 -10.75
CA GLU A 78 -14.70 5.76 -10.24
C GLU A 78 -13.96 5.74 -8.89
N LYS A 79 -13.02 6.67 -8.65
CA LYS A 79 -12.37 6.81 -7.33
C LYS A 79 -13.36 7.29 -6.26
N VAL A 80 -14.19 8.28 -6.55
CA VAL A 80 -15.23 8.78 -5.64
C VAL A 80 -16.27 7.71 -5.36
N LYS A 81 -16.65 6.93 -6.37
CA LYS A 81 -17.57 5.79 -6.22
C LYS A 81 -17.04 4.76 -5.23
N VAL A 82 -15.74 4.45 -5.26
CA VAL A 82 -15.13 3.59 -4.23
C VAL A 82 -15.31 4.17 -2.84
N LEU A 83 -14.95 5.44 -2.64
CA LEU A 83 -15.03 6.09 -1.32
C LEU A 83 -16.46 6.11 -0.76
N LYS A 84 -17.46 6.32 -1.61
CA LYS A 84 -18.88 6.26 -1.22
C LYS A 84 -19.32 4.87 -0.71
N ASN A 85 -18.61 3.81 -1.08
CA ASN A 85 -18.90 2.43 -0.66
C ASN A 85 -18.08 1.99 0.56
N ILE A 86 -17.27 2.87 1.15
CA ILE A 86 -16.51 2.58 2.37
C ILE A 86 -17.29 3.10 3.57
N ARG A 87 -17.55 2.24 4.56
CA ARG A 87 -18.14 2.68 5.82
C ARG A 87 -17.13 3.50 6.63
N ALA A 88 -17.61 4.47 7.39
CA ALA A 88 -16.77 5.16 8.36
C ALA A 88 -16.17 4.16 9.35
N LEU A 89 -14.87 4.31 9.64
CA LEU A 89 -14.15 3.44 10.56
C LEU A 89 -14.42 3.83 12.01
N THR A 90 -14.41 2.82 12.86
CA THR A 90 -14.43 2.95 14.32
C THR A 90 -13.09 2.52 14.91
N LEU A 91 -12.86 2.78 16.20
CA LEU A 91 -11.63 2.34 16.87
C LEU A 91 -11.49 0.81 16.88
N ASP A 92 -12.59 0.06 16.84
CA ASP A 92 -12.58 -1.41 16.79
C ASP A 92 -12.04 -1.94 15.45
N ASP A 93 -12.09 -1.12 14.39
CA ASP A 93 -11.54 -1.45 13.07
C ASP A 93 -10.04 -1.10 12.96
N MET A 94 -9.44 -0.61 14.05
CA MET A 94 -8.11 -0.01 14.04
C MET A 94 -7.21 -0.52 15.17
N VAL A 95 -5.91 -0.55 14.88
CA VAL A 95 -4.85 -0.70 15.86
C VAL A 95 -3.97 0.54 15.78
N LEU A 96 -3.89 1.28 16.90
CA LEU A 96 -3.07 2.47 17.03
C LEU A 96 -1.83 2.14 17.87
N GLY A 97 -0.72 2.79 17.54
CA GLY A 97 0.52 2.65 18.28
C GLY A 97 1.29 3.95 18.36
N GLN A 98 2.12 4.07 19.38
CA GLN A 98 3.07 5.16 19.58
C GLN A 98 4.44 4.55 19.83
N TYR A 99 5.47 5.01 19.11
CA TYR A 99 6.81 4.42 19.24
C TYR A 99 7.50 4.86 20.54
N VAL A 100 8.27 3.94 21.11
CA VAL A 100 9.11 4.18 22.29
C VAL A 100 10.58 3.98 21.91
N GLY A 101 11.48 4.56 22.70
CA GLY A 101 12.91 4.43 22.48
C GLY A 101 13.39 2.99 22.59
N ASN A 102 14.26 2.57 21.67
CA ASN A 102 14.95 1.29 21.77
C ASN A 102 16.21 1.45 22.65
N PRO A 103 16.29 0.85 23.84
CA PRO A 103 17.45 1.00 24.73
C PRO A 103 18.78 0.55 24.10
N GLU A 104 18.72 -0.42 23.20
CA GLU A 104 19.86 -0.97 22.45
C GLU A 104 20.13 -0.23 21.13
N GLY A 105 19.27 0.72 20.76
CA GLY A 105 19.41 1.52 19.55
C GLY A 105 20.61 2.47 19.58
N VAL A 106 20.87 3.16 18.48
CA VAL A 106 21.93 4.18 18.38
C VAL A 106 21.31 5.49 17.90
N GLY A 107 21.75 6.62 18.48
CA GLY A 107 21.25 7.95 18.12
C GLY A 107 19.75 8.10 18.40
N GLU A 108 19.03 8.64 17.42
CA GLU A 108 17.57 8.88 17.47
C GLU A 108 16.75 7.62 17.79
N ALA A 109 17.23 6.43 17.47
CA ALA A 109 16.53 5.19 17.76
C ALA A 109 16.36 4.92 19.27
N LYS A 110 17.17 5.57 20.13
CA LYS A 110 17.03 5.49 21.59
C LYS A 110 15.90 6.36 22.14
N LEU A 111 15.40 7.31 21.36
CA LEU A 111 14.40 8.27 21.80
C LEU A 111 13.01 7.81 21.36
N GLY A 112 12.06 7.83 22.30
CA GLY A 112 10.64 7.63 22.05
C GLY A 112 9.97 8.90 21.54
N TYR A 113 8.69 8.80 21.21
CA TYR A 113 7.92 9.97 20.75
C TYR A 113 7.79 11.03 21.85
N LEU A 114 7.60 10.60 23.10
CA LEU A 114 7.49 11.49 24.27
C LEU A 114 8.84 12.06 24.75
N ASP A 115 9.96 11.55 24.22
CA ASP A 115 11.29 12.12 24.52
C ASP A 115 11.61 13.34 23.64
N ASP A 116 10.80 13.61 22.61
CA ASP A 116 10.89 14.83 21.81
C ASP A 116 10.40 16.02 22.65
N ALA A 117 11.30 16.98 22.92
CA ALA A 117 11.00 18.15 23.74
C ALA A 117 9.88 19.05 23.18
N THR A 118 9.49 18.87 21.93
CA THR A 118 8.38 19.59 21.29
C THR A 118 7.01 18.92 21.49
N VAL A 119 6.97 17.72 22.08
CA VAL A 119 5.76 16.92 22.29
C VAL A 119 5.34 16.99 23.75
N SER A 120 4.02 17.04 24.01
CA SER A 120 3.50 16.95 25.37
C SER A 120 3.75 15.56 25.97
N ASN A 121 4.19 15.49 27.23
CA ASN A 121 4.41 14.22 27.93
C ASN A 121 3.14 13.36 28.06
N ASP A 122 1.96 13.98 27.98
CA ASP A 122 0.67 13.29 28.04
C ASP A 122 0.08 13.00 26.65
N SER A 123 0.86 13.17 25.58
CA SER A 123 0.38 12.96 24.21
C SER A 123 0.02 11.49 23.95
N THR A 124 -1.21 11.28 23.47
CA THR A 124 -1.68 9.99 22.97
C THR A 124 -1.69 9.92 21.44
N THR A 125 -0.95 10.81 20.76
CA THR A 125 -0.97 10.89 19.30
C THR A 125 -0.38 9.62 18.68
N PRO A 126 -1.11 8.96 17.75
CA PRO A 126 -0.63 7.74 17.12
C PRO A 126 0.46 8.05 16.09
N THR A 127 1.62 7.41 16.25
CA THR A 127 2.72 7.39 15.26
C THR A 127 2.66 6.17 14.36
N TYR A 128 1.79 5.22 14.67
CA TYR A 128 1.47 4.02 13.91
C TYR A 128 -0.04 3.80 13.88
N ALA A 129 -0.56 3.42 12.72
CA ALA A 129 -1.95 3.00 12.56
C ALA A 129 -2.06 1.83 11.59
N LEU A 130 -2.86 0.84 11.97
CA LEU A 130 -3.37 -0.20 11.09
C LEU A 130 -4.89 -0.10 11.09
N ALA A 131 -5.50 -0.02 9.91
CA ALA A 131 -6.95 0.04 9.75
C ALA A 131 -7.40 -1.05 8.79
N ALA A 132 -8.47 -1.76 9.15
CA ALA A 132 -9.15 -2.70 8.26
C ALA A 132 -10.42 -2.04 7.70
N LEU A 133 -10.53 -1.99 6.38
CA LEU A 133 -11.66 -1.41 5.66
C LEU A 133 -12.36 -2.47 4.83
N GLU A 134 -13.65 -2.25 4.62
CA GLU A 134 -14.47 -3.03 3.72
C GLU A 134 -15.09 -2.09 2.68
N ILE A 135 -15.04 -2.50 1.41
CA ILE A 135 -15.66 -1.78 0.31
C ILE A 135 -16.94 -2.52 -0.07
N LYS A 136 -18.10 -1.92 0.24
CA LYS A 136 -19.42 -2.53 0.07
C LYS A 136 -19.90 -2.42 -1.39
N ASN A 137 -19.29 -3.20 -2.28
CA ASN A 137 -19.74 -3.35 -3.65
C ASN A 137 -19.57 -4.80 -4.14
N GLU A 138 -20.10 -5.12 -5.31
CA GLU A 138 -20.05 -6.48 -5.89
C GLU A 138 -18.62 -7.02 -6.03
N ARG A 139 -17.65 -6.17 -6.42
CA ARG A 139 -16.27 -6.59 -6.67
C ARG A 139 -15.53 -6.98 -5.39
N TRP A 140 -15.78 -6.27 -4.29
CA TRP A 140 -14.96 -6.32 -3.07
C TRP A 140 -15.70 -6.80 -1.83
N GLU A 141 -16.95 -7.22 -1.96
CA GLU A 141 -17.73 -7.79 -0.85
C GLU A 141 -16.95 -8.94 -0.17
N GLY A 142 -16.72 -8.79 1.13
CA GLY A 142 -15.98 -9.77 1.95
C GLY A 142 -14.45 -9.68 1.87
N VAL A 143 -13.88 -8.79 1.04
CA VAL A 143 -12.43 -8.63 0.91
C VAL A 143 -11.94 -7.51 1.84
N PRO A 144 -11.12 -7.81 2.86
CA PRO A 144 -10.53 -6.79 3.71
C PRO A 144 -9.44 -6.01 2.99
N PHE A 145 -9.52 -4.69 3.09
CA PHE A 145 -8.47 -3.75 2.72
C PHE A 145 -7.76 -3.28 3.98
N ILE A 146 -6.49 -3.64 4.15
CA ILE A 146 -5.68 -3.31 5.31
C ILE A 146 -4.78 -2.13 4.94
N LEU A 147 -4.93 -1.00 5.63
CA LEU A 147 -4.04 0.14 5.52
C LEU A 147 -3.10 0.14 6.73
N ARG A 148 -1.81 0.12 6.48
CA ARG A 148 -0.78 0.11 7.54
C ARG A 148 0.19 1.25 7.31
N CYS A 149 0.28 2.18 8.25
CA CYS A 149 1.30 3.23 8.23
C CYS A 149 1.96 3.46 9.57
N GLY A 150 3.23 3.91 9.55
CA GLY A 150 3.89 4.39 10.76
C GLY A 150 5.31 4.88 10.56
N LYS A 151 5.77 5.62 11.57
CA LYS A 151 7.13 6.13 11.73
C LYS A 151 7.93 5.26 12.71
N ALA A 152 9.26 5.41 12.69
CA ALA A 152 10.20 4.64 13.51
C ALA A 152 10.05 3.10 13.34
N LEU A 153 9.82 2.65 12.11
CA LEU A 153 9.69 1.22 11.77
C LEU A 153 11.03 0.64 11.29
N ASN A 154 11.05 -0.64 10.96
CA ASN A 154 12.30 -1.35 10.61
C ASN A 154 12.87 -1.00 9.22
N GLU A 155 12.12 -0.34 8.34
CA GLU A 155 12.56 -0.04 6.96
C GLU A 155 11.72 1.10 6.37
N ARG A 156 12.25 1.75 5.32
CA ARG A 156 11.47 2.64 4.44
C ARG A 156 10.78 1.78 3.40
N LYS A 157 9.45 1.81 3.33
CA LYS A 157 8.70 1.03 2.33
C LYS A 157 7.29 1.58 2.08
N ALA A 158 6.96 1.84 0.82
CA ALA A 158 5.59 2.03 0.36
C ALA A 158 5.24 0.95 -0.66
N GLU A 159 4.20 0.17 -0.40
CA GLU A 159 3.89 -1.03 -1.17
C GLU A 159 2.38 -1.34 -1.16
N VAL A 160 1.90 -1.88 -2.28
CA VAL A 160 0.60 -2.56 -2.37
C VAL A 160 0.84 -4.04 -2.54
N ARG A 161 0.22 -4.85 -1.67
CA ARG A 161 0.24 -6.31 -1.73
C ARG A 161 -1.18 -6.82 -1.90
N ILE A 162 -1.39 -7.63 -2.91
CA ILE A 162 -2.67 -8.26 -3.22
C ILE A 162 -2.47 -9.74 -3.04
N GLN A 163 -3.08 -10.29 -1.99
CA GLN A 163 -2.99 -11.71 -1.68
C GLN A 163 -4.19 -12.43 -2.27
N TYR A 164 -3.92 -13.47 -3.06
CA TYR A 164 -4.93 -14.30 -3.69
C TYR A 164 -5.48 -15.36 -2.74
N GLN A 165 -6.63 -15.93 -3.08
CA GLN A 165 -7.21 -17.06 -2.37
C GLN A 165 -6.36 -18.33 -2.55
N ASP A 166 -6.59 -19.30 -1.67
CA ASP A 166 -5.99 -20.62 -1.79
C ASP A 166 -6.52 -21.33 -3.05
N VAL A 167 -5.68 -22.16 -3.67
CA VAL A 167 -6.09 -22.96 -4.82
C VAL A 167 -7.11 -24.00 -4.36
N SER A 168 -8.27 -24.04 -5.02
CA SER A 168 -9.32 -25.01 -4.73
C SER A 168 -8.90 -26.42 -5.17
N GLY A 169 -9.19 -27.43 -4.36
CA GLY A 169 -8.87 -28.82 -4.69
C GLY A 169 -7.37 -29.10 -4.66
N ASP A 170 -6.70 -28.69 -3.58
CA ASP A 170 -5.25 -28.82 -3.44
C ASP A 170 -4.79 -30.29 -3.55
N ILE A 171 -3.91 -30.54 -4.51
CA ILE A 171 -3.26 -31.83 -4.77
C ILE A 171 -1.84 -31.89 -4.17
N PHE A 172 -1.37 -30.81 -3.55
CA PHE A 172 -0.02 -30.67 -2.99
C PHE A 172 0.00 -30.75 -1.46
N GLU A 173 -1.00 -31.40 -0.86
CA GLU A 173 -1.05 -31.74 0.58
C GLU A 173 -0.88 -30.53 1.53
N GLY A 174 -1.39 -29.37 1.15
CA GLY A 174 -1.32 -28.13 1.94
C GLY A 174 0.02 -27.38 1.81
N ASN A 175 0.92 -27.85 0.94
CA ASN A 175 2.21 -27.18 0.70
C ASN A 175 2.08 -25.93 -0.17
N SER A 176 0.96 -25.78 -0.89
CA SER A 176 0.69 -24.58 -1.70
C SER A 176 0.52 -23.34 -0.81
N LYS A 177 1.11 -22.23 -1.23
CA LYS A 177 0.94 -20.92 -0.58
C LYS A 177 0.14 -19.98 -1.47
N ARG A 178 -0.56 -19.04 -0.84
CA ARG A 178 -1.31 -18.00 -1.54
C ARG A 178 -0.38 -17.21 -2.43
N ASN A 179 -0.82 -16.99 -3.67
CA ASN A 179 -0.08 -16.14 -4.58
C ASN A 179 -0.21 -14.68 -4.14
N GLU A 180 0.80 -13.88 -4.45
CA GLU A 180 0.80 -12.46 -4.08
C GLU A 180 1.29 -11.61 -5.24
N LEU A 181 0.49 -10.62 -5.65
CA LEU A 181 0.98 -9.55 -6.51
C LEU A 181 1.46 -8.41 -5.63
N VAL A 182 2.72 -8.02 -5.81
CA VAL A 182 3.34 -6.97 -5.02
C VAL A 182 3.81 -5.84 -5.91
N ILE A 183 3.38 -4.63 -5.57
CA ILE A 183 3.71 -3.39 -6.26
C ILE A 183 4.44 -2.50 -5.25
N ARG A 184 5.76 -2.49 -5.31
CA ARG A 184 6.60 -1.66 -4.46
C ARG A 184 6.75 -0.29 -5.12
N VAL A 185 6.22 0.73 -4.46
CA VAL A 185 6.24 2.12 -4.93
C VAL A 185 7.57 2.78 -4.59
N GLN A 186 8.12 2.53 -3.40
CA GLN A 186 9.44 3.02 -2.99
C GLN A 186 9.92 2.30 -1.72
N PRO A 187 11.24 2.26 -1.45
CA PRO A 187 12.34 2.47 -2.39
C PRO A 187 12.47 1.28 -3.37
N GLY A 188 13.16 1.50 -4.49
CA GLY A 188 13.43 0.46 -5.49
C GLY A 188 12.16 -0.04 -6.14
N GLU A 189 11.58 0.78 -7.01
CA GLU A 189 10.34 0.52 -7.74
C GLU A 189 10.37 -0.88 -8.36
N ALA A 190 9.42 -1.71 -7.95
CA ALA A 190 9.36 -3.09 -8.43
C ALA A 190 7.92 -3.59 -8.50
N LEU A 191 7.71 -4.53 -9.41
CA LEU A 191 6.49 -5.29 -9.58
C LEU A 191 6.88 -6.76 -9.59
N TYR A 192 6.38 -7.55 -8.65
CA TYR A 192 6.65 -8.99 -8.65
C TYR A 192 5.43 -9.81 -8.26
N PHE A 193 5.37 -11.03 -8.78
CA PHE A 193 4.30 -11.97 -8.52
C PHE A 193 4.86 -13.22 -7.85
N LYS A 194 4.50 -13.43 -6.58
CA LYS A 194 4.86 -14.62 -5.81
C LYS A 194 3.94 -15.77 -6.19
N MET A 195 4.52 -16.91 -6.54
CA MET A 195 3.80 -18.09 -6.99
C MET A 195 4.54 -19.37 -6.62
N MET A 196 3.84 -20.50 -6.74
CA MET A 196 4.45 -21.81 -6.54
C MET A 196 5.06 -22.32 -7.84
N THR A 197 6.27 -22.88 -7.76
CA THR A 197 6.93 -23.61 -8.84
C THR A 197 7.40 -24.96 -8.34
N LYS A 198 7.73 -25.88 -9.26
CA LYS A 198 8.44 -27.11 -8.89
C LYS A 198 9.85 -26.75 -8.41
N SER A 199 10.26 -27.28 -7.26
CA SER A 199 11.64 -27.16 -6.78
C SER A 199 12.63 -27.68 -7.82
N PRO A 200 13.66 -26.91 -8.18
CA PRO A 200 14.70 -27.35 -9.12
C PRO A 200 15.35 -28.64 -8.63
N GLY A 201 15.16 -29.73 -9.38
CA GLY A 201 15.70 -31.03 -9.01
C GLY A 201 14.84 -32.21 -9.47
N ILE A 202 15.17 -33.36 -8.90
CA ILE A 202 14.57 -34.65 -9.25
C ILE A 202 13.24 -34.85 -8.51
N THR A 203 13.06 -34.25 -7.33
CA THR A 203 11.84 -34.38 -6.54
C THR A 203 10.68 -33.58 -7.16
N PHE A 204 9.45 -33.89 -6.73
CA PHE A 204 8.23 -33.21 -7.18
C PHE A 204 7.72 -32.20 -6.16
N ASP A 205 8.59 -31.77 -5.25
CA ASP A 205 8.25 -30.77 -4.25
C ASP A 205 7.99 -29.42 -4.91
N ILE A 206 7.12 -28.63 -4.28
CA ILE A 206 6.82 -27.26 -4.71
C ILE A 206 7.46 -26.26 -3.75
N GLU A 207 7.91 -25.14 -4.30
CA GLU A 207 8.48 -24.03 -3.55
C GLU A 207 7.91 -22.69 -4.03
N GLU A 208 7.94 -21.70 -3.15
CA GLU A 208 7.57 -20.34 -3.49
C GLU A 208 8.71 -19.65 -4.25
N THR A 209 8.37 -19.01 -5.37
CA THR A 209 9.27 -18.19 -6.19
C THR A 209 8.56 -16.93 -6.66
N GLU A 210 9.25 -16.07 -7.39
CA GLU A 210 8.71 -14.83 -7.92
C GLU A 210 9.05 -14.58 -9.39
N MET A 211 8.09 -14.02 -10.12
CA MET A 211 8.35 -13.33 -11.38
C MET A 211 8.57 -11.86 -11.08
N ASP A 212 9.80 -11.36 -11.25
CA ASP A 212 10.22 -10.01 -10.86
C ASP A 212 10.42 -9.04 -12.04
N LEU A 213 9.95 -7.81 -11.84
CA LEU A 213 10.28 -6.63 -12.64
C LEU A 213 10.76 -5.53 -11.70
N THR A 214 12.07 -5.50 -11.44
CA THR A 214 12.74 -4.39 -10.75
C THR A 214 13.19 -3.32 -11.76
N TYR A 215 12.72 -2.08 -11.57
CA TYR A 215 12.93 -0.99 -12.54
C TYR A 215 14.41 -0.63 -12.70
N GLU A 216 15.14 -0.54 -11.59
CA GLU A 216 16.57 -0.23 -11.58
C GLU A 216 17.39 -1.20 -12.45
N HIS A 217 17.04 -2.49 -12.44
CA HIS A 217 17.74 -3.50 -13.24
C HIS A 217 17.27 -3.52 -14.71
N ARG A 218 15.96 -3.34 -14.94
CA ARG A 218 15.35 -3.49 -16.27
C ARG A 218 15.44 -2.23 -17.14
N TYR A 219 15.50 -1.05 -16.52
CA TYR A 219 15.43 0.27 -17.15
C TYR A 219 16.57 1.18 -16.68
N LYS A 220 17.80 0.66 -16.67
CA LYS A 220 19.01 1.35 -16.18
C LYS A 220 19.22 2.77 -16.73
N ASP A 221 18.85 3.00 -17.99
CA ASP A 221 19.05 4.28 -18.68
C ASP A 221 17.80 5.18 -18.66
N SER A 222 16.74 4.77 -17.96
CA SER A 222 15.49 5.54 -17.91
C SER A 222 15.46 6.45 -16.69
N TYR A 223 15.18 7.72 -16.94
CA TYR A 223 14.93 8.69 -15.88
C TYR A 223 13.53 8.51 -15.31
N LEU A 224 13.44 8.27 -14.00
CA LEU A 224 12.20 8.32 -13.25
C LEU A 224 12.07 9.74 -12.67
N PRO A 225 11.16 10.59 -13.19
CA PRO A 225 10.97 11.94 -12.67
C PRO A 225 10.43 11.90 -11.24
N ASP A 226 10.79 12.89 -10.42
CA ASP A 226 10.22 13.04 -9.09
C ASP A 226 8.69 13.28 -9.16
N ALA A 227 7.98 12.94 -8.09
CA ALA A 227 6.54 13.13 -8.01
C ALA A 227 6.13 14.59 -8.27
N TYR A 228 6.91 15.57 -7.77
CA TYR A 228 6.60 16.98 -7.99
C TYR A 228 6.84 17.43 -9.43
N GLU A 229 7.88 16.95 -10.09
CA GLU A 229 8.15 17.26 -11.51
C GLU A 229 6.98 16.83 -12.38
N ARG A 230 6.45 15.62 -12.13
CA ARG A 230 5.30 15.10 -12.85
C ARG A 230 4.05 15.91 -12.59
N LEU A 231 3.74 16.23 -11.34
CA LEU A 231 2.54 16.97 -10.97
C LEU A 231 2.55 18.40 -11.52
N ILE A 232 3.69 19.09 -11.47
CA ILE A 232 3.84 20.43 -12.04
C ILE A 232 3.61 20.39 -13.55
N LEU A 233 4.21 19.43 -14.24
CA LEU A 233 4.00 19.26 -15.68
C LEU A 233 2.54 18.97 -16.01
N ASP A 234 1.86 18.11 -15.24
CA ASP A 234 0.44 17.80 -15.43
C ASP A 234 -0.42 19.07 -15.29
N VAL A 235 -0.12 19.98 -14.37
CA VAL A 235 -0.80 21.29 -14.24
C VAL A 235 -0.59 22.14 -15.49
N PHE A 236 0.64 22.23 -16.01
CA PHE A 236 0.92 22.98 -17.26
C PHE A 236 0.22 22.37 -18.48
N CYS A 237 0.03 21.05 -18.49
CA CYS A 237 -0.70 20.35 -19.54
C CYS A 237 -2.23 20.34 -19.36
N GLY A 238 -2.76 20.94 -18.29
CA GLY A 238 -4.19 20.92 -17.98
C GLY A 238 -4.75 19.56 -17.58
N SER A 239 -3.89 18.62 -17.16
CA SER A 239 -4.27 17.28 -16.74
C SER A 239 -4.54 17.23 -15.23
N LEU A 240 -5.78 17.00 -14.84
CA LEU A 240 -6.19 16.84 -13.44
C LEU A 240 -6.20 15.37 -12.97
N MET A 241 -5.68 14.44 -13.78
CA MET A 241 -5.77 13.00 -13.55
C MET A 241 -5.18 12.57 -12.20
N HIS A 242 -4.09 13.21 -11.78
CA HIS A 242 -3.36 12.87 -10.56
C HIS A 242 -3.70 13.76 -9.36
N LEU A 243 -4.67 14.68 -9.50
CA LEU A 243 -5.00 15.69 -8.48
C LEU A 243 -6.38 15.45 -7.85
N PHE A 244 -6.45 15.60 -6.52
CA PHE A 244 -7.68 15.69 -5.73
C PHE A 244 -8.04 17.16 -5.56
N VAL A 245 -8.49 17.78 -6.64
CA VAL A 245 -9.19 19.07 -6.56
C VAL A 245 -10.51 18.91 -7.26
#